data_AF-A0A2N2D8Q4-F1
#
_entry.id   AF-A0A2N2D8Q4-F1
#
_cell.length_a   1.000
_cell.length_b   1.000
_cell.length_c   1.000
_cell.angle_alpha   90.00
_cell.angle_beta   90.00
_cell.angle_gamma   90.00
#
_symmetry.space_group_name_H-M   'P 1'
#
loop_
_entity.id
_entity.type
_entity.pdbx_description
1 polymer ?
#
loop_
_entity_poly.entity_id
_entity_poly.type
_entity_poly.pdbx_seq_one_letter_code
_entity_poly.pdbx_strand_id
1 'polypeptide(L)'
;NQLVCKQCDAELDGEVMQDFKIVTHIKEEQKEETDDAEESKKDEEGELEDEDIMFEVLELIEMINEKQDGMSVNEKLQALKKSSFNFLERLESKPSCGIAHLGLGLLAKTLNSWDDAIKEFELALKDDSHGLYPAFSEPALLALNDARQEKKHSSMKEAIDAQIKYKLFKMAYDKEKHSNKGQDLESFTENDNMGTRQDTMDQAVTYWMARNINQKFRPYVLYVFDEESNAREALLELDCIHIAEDTGNLICTETLIFGYYRRDDGKYEAIVCGDDLTHELWSAAKDSFAKHGGQRKNDQEPEKHDSATLDTKKVEPDKVTFVREYTQQVLENDAIYRIYKGPDAASAKAFLQQNPVTRKLYYIVVETPEGNYCRDIDGIYKE
;
A
#
# COMPACT_ATOMS: atom_id res chain seq x y z
N ASN A 1 -24.23 -18.44 -44.81
CA ASN A 1 -24.14 -18.22 -43.35
C ASN A 1 -24.83 -16.90 -43.00
N GLN A 2 -26.15 -16.92 -42.94
CA GLN A 2 -27.00 -15.85 -42.42
C GLN A 2 -27.82 -16.50 -41.30
N LEU A 3 -27.60 -16.06 -40.06
CA LEU A 3 -28.33 -16.53 -38.89
C LEU A 3 -29.41 -15.50 -38.57
N VAL A 4 -30.65 -15.95 -38.72
CA VAL A 4 -31.89 -15.25 -38.41
C VAL A 4 -32.17 -15.46 -36.92
N CYS A 5 -32.34 -14.35 -36.19
CA CYS A 5 -32.81 -14.35 -34.80
C CYS A 5 -34.35 -14.40 -34.81
N LYS A 6 -34.93 -15.39 -34.13
CA LYS A 6 -36.37 -15.54 -33.89
C LYS A 6 -36.65 -15.51 -32.38
N GLN A 7 -37.52 -14.59 -32.00
CA GLN A 7 -38.68 -14.72 -31.10
C GLN A 7 -38.55 -15.57 -29.83
N CYS A 8 -38.78 -14.91 -28.69
CA CYS A 8 -39.57 -15.43 -27.57
C CYS A 8 -40.39 -14.27 -26.98
N ASP A 9 -41.65 -14.15 -27.41
CA ASP A 9 -42.73 -13.48 -26.68
C ASP A 9 -43.45 -14.56 -25.86
N ALA A 10 -43.69 -14.31 -24.59
CA ALA A 10 -44.61 -15.10 -23.77
C ALA A 10 -45.43 -14.17 -22.87
N GLU A 11 -46.72 -14.13 -23.19
CA GLU A 11 -47.82 -13.49 -22.49
C GLU A 11 -48.09 -14.18 -21.15
N LEU A 12 -48.41 -13.41 -20.11
CA LEU A 12 -49.24 -13.85 -18.99
C LEU A 12 -50.15 -12.67 -18.57
N ASP A 13 -51.44 -12.86 -18.84
CA ASP A 13 -52.61 -12.21 -18.21
C ASP A 13 -52.52 -12.32 -16.68
N GLY A 14 -53.03 -11.43 -15.82
CA GLY A 14 -54.27 -10.66 -15.85
C GLY A 14 -55.17 -11.15 -14.68
N GLU A 15 -55.66 -10.22 -13.84
CA GLU A 15 -56.38 -10.39 -12.54
C GLU A 15 -55.43 -10.40 -11.32
N VAL A 16 -55.42 -9.41 -10.42
CA VAL A 16 -56.51 -8.91 -9.58
C VAL A 16 -56.28 -7.43 -9.24
N MET A 17 -57.24 -6.56 -9.57
CA MET A 17 -57.26 -5.15 -9.13
C MET A 17 -58.61 -4.85 -8.49
N GLN A 18 -58.72 -5.07 -7.17
CA GLN A 18 -59.74 -4.49 -6.31
C GLN A 18 -59.24 -4.62 -4.86
N ASP A 19 -58.78 -3.51 -4.29
CA ASP A 19 -58.88 -3.14 -2.87
C ASP A 19 -57.85 -2.04 -2.53
N PHE A 20 -58.03 -0.88 -3.15
CA PHE A 20 -57.31 0.35 -2.79
C PHE A 20 -58.33 1.34 -2.23
N LYS A 21 -58.79 1.12 -0.99
CA LYS A 21 -59.48 2.15 -0.19
C LYS A 21 -59.67 1.83 1.30
N ILE A 22 -58.77 1.11 1.98
CA ILE A 22 -58.73 1.06 3.46
C ILE A 22 -57.28 0.90 3.95
N VAL A 23 -56.37 1.85 3.68
CA VAL A 23 -54.98 1.82 4.23
C VAL A 23 -54.51 3.19 4.75
N THR A 24 -55.42 4.14 5.00
CA THR A 24 -55.04 5.47 5.53
C THR A 24 -55.55 5.74 6.95
N HIS A 25 -55.95 4.73 7.71
CA HIS A 25 -56.32 4.89 9.13
C HIS A 25 -55.74 3.82 10.08
N ILE A 26 -54.73 3.05 9.66
CA ILE A 26 -54.00 2.09 10.52
C ILE A 26 -52.50 2.45 10.65
N LYS A 27 -52.04 3.54 10.04
CA LYS A 27 -50.62 3.95 10.08
C LYS A 27 -50.23 4.91 11.21
N GLU A 28 -51.17 5.29 12.08
CA GLU A 28 -50.86 6.15 13.24
C GLU A 28 -50.98 5.43 14.60
N GLU A 29 -51.55 4.21 14.65
CA GLU A 29 -51.58 3.39 15.89
C GLU A 29 -50.53 2.26 15.91
N GLN A 30 -49.74 2.06 14.85
CA GLN A 30 -48.60 1.13 14.85
C GLN A 30 -47.24 1.83 14.89
N LYS A 31 -47.20 3.13 15.18
CA LYS A 31 -45.95 3.91 15.31
C LYS A 31 -45.46 4.06 16.76
N GLU A 32 -46.22 3.57 17.74
CA GLU A 32 -45.79 3.51 19.15
C GLU A 32 -45.51 2.08 19.63
N GLU A 33 -45.62 1.05 18.77
CA GLU A 33 -45.35 -0.35 19.12
C GLU A 33 -44.17 -0.97 18.34
N THR A 34 -43.45 -0.18 17.53
CA THR A 34 -42.30 -0.65 16.74
C THR A 34 -40.95 -0.13 17.21
N ASP A 35 -40.90 0.85 18.11
CA ASP A 35 -39.62 1.35 18.65
C ASP A 35 -39.06 0.39 19.71
N ASP A 36 -39.92 -0.27 20.50
CA ASP A 36 -39.50 -1.28 21.49
C ASP A 36 -39.06 -2.62 20.84
N ALA A 37 -39.52 -2.92 19.62
CA ALA A 37 -39.19 -4.16 18.91
C ALA A 37 -37.95 -4.04 18.00
N GLU A 38 -37.54 -2.82 17.62
CA GLU A 38 -36.25 -2.58 16.96
C GLU A 38 -35.09 -2.49 17.96
N GLU A 39 -35.33 -2.04 19.20
CA GLU A 39 -34.34 -2.05 20.26
C GLU A 39 -34.06 -3.50 20.73
N SER A 40 -35.08 -4.34 20.88
CA SER A 40 -34.91 -5.75 21.26
C SER A 40 -34.18 -6.61 20.21
N LYS A 41 -34.22 -6.23 18.93
CA LYS A 41 -33.50 -6.95 17.85
C LYS A 41 -32.02 -6.59 17.76
N LYS A 42 -31.65 -5.35 18.11
CA LYS A 42 -30.24 -4.94 18.16
C LYS A 42 -29.51 -5.60 19.33
N ASP A 43 -30.22 -5.83 20.42
CA ASP A 43 -29.67 -6.55 21.57
C ASP A 43 -29.44 -8.04 21.24
N GLU A 44 -30.35 -8.70 20.50
CA GLU A 44 -30.17 -10.10 20.06
C GLU A 44 -29.04 -10.27 19.01
N GLU A 45 -28.89 -9.34 18.05
CA GLU A 45 -27.79 -9.40 17.07
C GLU A 45 -26.41 -9.17 17.74
N GLY A 46 -26.35 -8.33 18.78
CA GLY A 46 -25.12 -8.09 19.54
C GLY A 46 -24.66 -9.29 20.38
N GLU A 47 -25.60 -10.09 20.90
CA GLU A 47 -25.30 -11.31 21.67
C GLU A 47 -24.68 -12.42 20.79
N LEU A 48 -25.19 -12.61 19.56
CA LEU A 48 -24.67 -13.61 18.62
C LEU A 48 -23.22 -13.33 18.19
N GLU A 49 -22.87 -12.06 18.00
CA GLU A 49 -21.50 -11.67 17.63
C GLU A 49 -20.49 -11.84 18.77
N ASP A 50 -20.93 -11.70 20.03
CA ASP A 50 -20.07 -11.93 21.19
C ASP A 50 -19.82 -13.45 21.40
N GLU A 51 -20.73 -14.34 20.97
CA GLU A 51 -20.54 -15.80 20.96
C GLU A 51 -19.51 -16.28 19.94
N ASP A 52 -19.47 -15.69 18.74
CA ASP A 52 -18.50 -16.06 17.69
C ASP A 52 -17.06 -15.74 18.13
N ILE A 53 -16.85 -14.57 18.73
CA ILE A 53 -15.53 -14.15 19.24
C ILE A 53 -15.11 -15.00 20.43
N MET A 54 -16.08 -15.42 21.25
CA MET A 54 -15.86 -16.37 22.32
C MET A 54 -15.29 -17.70 21.82
N PHE A 55 -15.80 -18.20 20.68
CA PHE A 55 -15.25 -19.40 20.06
C PHE A 55 -13.79 -19.20 19.64
N GLU A 56 -13.43 -18.05 19.10
CA GLU A 56 -12.05 -17.73 18.73
C GLU A 56 -11.11 -17.64 19.94
N VAL A 57 -11.58 -17.08 21.07
CA VAL A 57 -10.79 -17.07 22.31
C VAL A 57 -10.55 -18.49 22.82
N LEU A 58 -11.55 -19.37 22.74
CA LEU A 58 -11.40 -20.78 23.12
C LEU A 58 -10.42 -21.52 22.22
N GLU A 59 -10.51 -21.34 20.90
CA GLU A 59 -9.54 -21.90 19.95
C GLU A 59 -8.11 -21.42 20.25
N LEU A 60 -7.94 -20.12 20.55
CA LEU A 60 -6.65 -19.54 20.93
C LEU A 60 -6.11 -20.19 22.21
N ILE A 61 -6.95 -20.38 23.23
CA ILE A 61 -6.57 -21.04 24.49
C ILE A 61 -6.14 -22.48 24.23
N GLU A 62 -6.86 -23.22 23.40
CA GLU A 62 -6.50 -24.59 23.03
C GLU A 62 -5.17 -24.66 22.27
N MET A 63 -4.93 -23.72 21.35
CA MET A 63 -3.66 -23.61 20.63
C MET A 63 -2.48 -23.30 21.57
N ILE A 64 -2.68 -22.42 22.56
CA ILE A 64 -1.63 -22.02 23.51
C ILE A 64 -1.28 -23.17 24.47
N ASN A 65 -2.28 -23.94 24.92
CA ASN A 65 -2.11 -25.00 25.91
C ASN A 65 -1.52 -26.32 25.36
N GLU A 66 -0.82 -26.26 24.22
CA GLU A 66 0.02 -27.35 23.66
C GLU A 66 -0.69 -28.67 23.30
N LYS A 67 -2.03 -28.73 23.22
CA LYS A 67 -2.71 -29.98 22.84
C LYS A 67 -2.75 -30.27 21.33
N GLN A 68 -2.31 -29.35 20.48
CA GLN A 68 -2.18 -29.59 19.04
C GLN A 68 -0.76 -30.07 18.70
N ASP A 69 -0.49 -31.33 19.03
CA ASP A 69 0.64 -32.08 18.48
C ASP A 69 0.50 -32.13 16.95
N GLY A 70 1.39 -31.44 16.23
CA GLY A 70 1.49 -31.52 14.77
C GLY A 70 1.48 -30.21 13.99
N MET A 71 1.11 -29.09 14.61
CA MET A 71 1.11 -27.79 13.93
C MET A 71 2.53 -27.19 13.87
N SER A 72 2.97 -26.82 12.66
CA SER A 72 4.26 -26.17 12.47
C SER A 72 4.30 -24.77 13.11
N VAL A 73 5.51 -24.29 13.42
CA VAL A 73 5.71 -22.94 13.98
C VAL A 73 5.07 -21.85 13.10
N ASN A 74 5.09 -22.03 11.78
CA ASN A 74 4.55 -21.05 10.84
C ASN A 74 3.01 -21.04 10.83
N GLU A 75 2.38 -22.21 10.89
CA GLU A 75 0.92 -22.33 10.99
C GLU A 75 0.41 -21.72 12.30
N LYS A 76 1.11 -21.96 13.42
CA LYS A 76 0.81 -21.31 14.70
C LYS A 76 0.89 -19.79 14.59
N LEU A 77 1.93 -19.27 13.94
CA LEU A 77 2.09 -17.83 13.74
C LEU A 77 0.99 -17.23 12.86
N GLN A 78 0.58 -17.91 11.79
CA GLN A 78 -0.52 -17.47 10.92
C GLN A 78 -1.86 -17.47 11.65
N ALA A 79 -2.14 -18.49 12.46
CA ALA A 79 -3.35 -18.54 13.26
C ALA A 79 -3.38 -17.44 14.33
N LEU A 80 -2.26 -17.18 15.03
CA LEU A 80 -2.16 -16.06 15.99
C LEU A 80 -2.38 -14.70 15.31
N LYS A 81 -1.83 -14.51 14.09
CA LYS A 81 -2.08 -13.31 13.27
C LYS A 81 -3.56 -13.13 12.97
N LYS A 82 -4.21 -14.19 12.50
CA LYS A 82 -5.63 -14.18 12.16
C LYS A 82 -6.48 -13.80 13.38
N SER A 83 -6.29 -14.46 14.52
CA SER A 83 -7.03 -14.13 15.75
C SER A 83 -6.79 -12.69 16.22
N SER A 84 -5.54 -12.20 16.10
CA SER A 84 -5.24 -10.81 16.47
C SER A 84 -6.00 -9.78 15.61
N PHE A 85 -6.19 -10.06 14.33
CA PHE A 85 -6.92 -9.19 13.42
C PHE A 85 -8.40 -9.13 13.81
N ASN A 86 -9.02 -10.28 14.06
CA ASN A 86 -10.42 -10.39 14.43
C ASN A 86 -10.73 -9.65 15.74
N PHE A 87 -9.88 -9.80 16.77
CA PHE A 87 -10.07 -9.06 18.02
C PHE A 87 -9.93 -7.54 17.85
N LEU A 88 -9.01 -7.09 16.99
CA LEU A 88 -8.82 -5.66 16.73
C LEU A 88 -9.99 -5.07 15.94
N GLU A 89 -10.51 -5.78 14.94
CA GLU A 89 -11.72 -5.38 14.21
C GLU A 89 -12.92 -5.27 15.16
N ARG A 90 -13.03 -6.17 16.14
CA ARG A 90 -14.06 -6.05 17.18
C ARG A 90 -13.88 -4.81 18.05
N LEU A 91 -12.66 -4.48 18.46
CA LEU A 91 -12.42 -3.29 19.26
C LEU A 91 -12.63 -1.98 18.47
N GLU A 92 -12.52 -2.00 17.15
CA GLU A 92 -12.87 -0.85 16.32
C GLU A 92 -14.38 -0.59 16.30
N SER A 93 -15.19 -1.66 16.27
CA SER A 93 -16.66 -1.54 16.33
C SER A 93 -17.19 -1.33 17.74
N LYS A 94 -16.64 -2.05 18.74
CA LYS A 94 -17.03 -2.03 20.15
C LYS A 94 -15.76 -1.90 21.02
N PRO A 95 -15.26 -0.68 21.27
CA PRO A 95 -14.03 -0.44 22.05
C PRO A 95 -14.07 -0.96 23.49
N SER A 96 -15.27 -1.30 23.98
CA SER A 96 -15.56 -1.81 25.31
C SER A 96 -15.85 -3.33 25.31
N CYS A 97 -15.32 -4.08 24.34
CA CYS A 97 -15.53 -5.53 24.26
C CYS A 97 -14.54 -6.26 25.18
N GLY A 98 -14.99 -6.65 26.38
CA GLY A 98 -14.16 -7.37 27.35
C GLY A 98 -13.56 -8.68 26.83
N ILE A 99 -14.29 -9.42 25.98
CA ILE A 99 -13.82 -10.67 25.35
C ILE A 99 -12.68 -10.41 24.37
N ALA A 100 -12.77 -9.36 23.55
CA ALA A 100 -11.70 -8.99 22.63
C ALA A 100 -10.42 -8.56 23.38
N HIS A 101 -10.58 -7.82 24.48
CA HIS A 101 -9.46 -7.49 25.38
C HIS A 101 -8.85 -8.74 26.03
N LEU A 102 -9.66 -9.72 26.43
CA LEU A 102 -9.15 -11.01 26.95
C LEU A 102 -8.33 -11.76 25.87
N GLY A 103 -8.83 -11.83 24.64
CA GLY A 103 -8.14 -12.44 23.50
C GLY A 103 -6.79 -11.78 23.20
N LEU A 104 -6.75 -10.45 23.15
CA LEU A 104 -5.50 -9.69 22.97
C LEU A 104 -4.53 -9.87 24.13
N GLY A 105 -5.03 -9.92 25.37
CA GLY A 105 -4.19 -10.19 26.54
C GLY A 105 -3.51 -11.56 26.47
N LEU A 106 -4.25 -12.59 26.05
CA LEU A 106 -3.70 -13.94 25.85
C LEU A 106 -2.67 -13.97 24.72
N LEU A 107 -2.92 -13.29 23.59
CA LEU A 107 -1.95 -13.15 22.50
C LEU A 107 -0.66 -12.46 22.97
N ALA A 108 -0.78 -11.35 23.70
CA ALA A 108 0.36 -10.63 24.25
C ALA A 108 1.15 -11.50 25.25
N LYS A 109 0.45 -12.31 26.06
CA LYS A 109 1.06 -13.31 26.96
C LYS A 109 1.89 -14.32 26.18
N THR A 110 1.35 -14.90 25.10
CA THR A 110 2.07 -15.86 24.22
C THR A 110 3.31 -15.24 23.57
N LEU A 111 3.26 -13.96 23.26
CA LEU A 111 4.38 -13.20 22.71
C LEU A 111 5.34 -12.68 23.78
N ASN A 112 5.14 -13.04 25.06
CA ASN A 112 5.91 -12.58 26.21
C ASN A 112 5.93 -11.03 26.36
N SER A 113 4.93 -10.32 25.83
CA SER A 113 4.74 -8.89 26.05
C SER A 113 3.88 -8.67 27.30
N TRP A 114 4.48 -8.90 28.46
CA TRP A 114 3.76 -8.95 29.75
C TRP A 114 3.05 -7.64 30.12
N ASP A 115 3.61 -6.49 29.73
CA ASP A 115 2.99 -5.17 30.00
C ASP A 115 1.69 -4.99 29.21
N ASP A 116 1.71 -5.34 27.92
CA ASP A 116 0.52 -5.28 27.08
C ASP A 116 -0.51 -6.31 27.55
N ALA A 117 -0.08 -7.53 27.88
CA ALA A 117 -0.97 -8.57 28.42
C ALA A 117 -1.70 -8.10 29.68
N ILE A 118 -0.96 -7.53 30.64
CA ILE A 118 -1.53 -7.00 31.89
C ILE A 118 -2.54 -5.89 31.61
N LYS A 119 -2.19 -4.94 30.72
CA LYS A 119 -3.07 -3.83 30.36
C LYS A 119 -4.38 -4.33 29.73
N GLU A 120 -4.31 -5.26 28.79
CA GLU A 120 -5.49 -5.79 28.11
C GLU A 120 -6.36 -6.63 29.08
N PHE A 121 -5.77 -7.42 29.98
CA PHE A 121 -6.55 -8.10 31.02
C PHE A 121 -7.22 -7.14 32.01
N GLU A 122 -6.56 -6.02 32.36
CA GLU A 122 -7.17 -4.97 33.19
C GLU A 122 -8.34 -4.28 32.48
N LEU A 123 -8.24 -4.06 31.17
CA LEU A 123 -9.34 -3.54 30.36
C LEU A 123 -10.49 -4.55 30.30
N ALA A 124 -10.21 -5.83 30.07
CA ALA A 124 -11.20 -6.90 30.07
C ALA A 124 -11.99 -6.97 31.40
N LEU A 125 -11.32 -6.79 32.54
CA LEU A 125 -11.95 -6.79 33.87
C LEU A 125 -12.70 -5.49 34.18
N LYS A 126 -12.25 -4.36 33.62
CA LYS A 126 -12.90 -3.06 33.83
C LYS A 126 -14.25 -2.99 33.13
N ASP A 127 -14.40 -3.74 32.05
CA ASP A 127 -15.59 -3.76 31.21
C ASP A 127 -16.64 -4.81 31.58
N ASP A 128 -16.63 -5.28 32.83
CA ASP A 128 -17.69 -6.12 33.40
C ASP A 128 -19.02 -5.35 33.58
N SER A 129 -19.23 -4.33 32.74
CA SER A 129 -20.30 -3.33 32.79
C SER A 129 -21.69 -3.93 32.52
N HIS A 130 -21.75 -5.17 32.01
CA HIS A 130 -23.01 -5.87 31.80
C HIS A 130 -23.27 -7.05 32.75
N GLY A 131 -22.31 -7.49 33.58
CA GLY A 131 -22.52 -8.58 34.56
C GLY A 131 -23.03 -9.91 33.95
N LEU A 132 -23.05 -10.03 32.63
CA LEU A 132 -23.69 -11.13 31.91
C LEU A 132 -22.82 -12.39 31.87
N TYR A 133 -21.53 -12.28 32.19
CA TYR A 133 -20.65 -13.46 32.18
C TYR A 133 -19.62 -13.48 33.32
N PRO A 134 -20.06 -13.87 34.53
CA PRO A 134 -19.16 -14.28 35.63
C PRO A 134 -18.13 -15.34 35.21
N ALA A 135 -18.40 -16.07 34.13
CA ALA A 135 -17.52 -17.05 33.52
C ALA A 135 -16.19 -16.45 33.00
N PHE A 136 -16.08 -15.13 32.78
CA PHE A 136 -14.89 -14.51 32.18
C PHE A 136 -14.06 -13.67 33.15
N SER A 137 -14.67 -13.16 34.22
CA SER A 137 -13.93 -12.45 35.27
C SER A 137 -12.89 -13.35 35.94
N GLU A 138 -13.20 -14.64 36.12
CA GLU A 138 -12.26 -15.60 36.72
C GLU A 138 -11.07 -15.93 35.80
N PRO A 139 -11.26 -16.31 34.51
CA PRO A 139 -10.15 -16.48 33.56
C PRO A 139 -9.28 -15.24 33.39
N ALA A 140 -9.88 -14.06 33.24
CA ALA A 140 -9.14 -12.81 33.08
C ALA A 140 -8.32 -12.48 34.35
N LEU A 141 -8.89 -12.68 35.53
CA LEU A 141 -8.20 -12.47 36.79
C LEU A 141 -7.06 -13.48 37.01
N LEU A 142 -7.28 -14.76 36.65
CA LEU A 142 -6.24 -15.79 36.70
C LEU A 142 -5.11 -15.45 35.74
N ALA A 143 -5.42 -15.10 34.48
CA ALA A 143 -4.44 -14.74 33.47
C ALA A 143 -3.65 -13.48 33.83
N LEU A 144 -4.30 -12.49 34.46
CA LEU A 144 -3.66 -11.29 35.00
C LEU A 144 -2.66 -11.64 36.12
N ASN A 145 -3.05 -12.51 37.04
CA ASN A 145 -2.17 -12.94 38.13
C ASN A 145 -0.97 -13.73 37.59
N ASP A 146 -1.19 -14.64 36.65
CA ASP A 146 -0.13 -15.37 35.95
C ASP A 146 0.84 -14.41 35.27
N ALA A 147 0.34 -13.48 34.45
CA ALA A 147 1.17 -12.51 33.74
C ALA A 147 2.00 -11.64 34.69
N ARG A 148 1.45 -11.25 35.84
CA ARG A 148 2.17 -10.51 36.89
C ARG A 148 3.24 -11.35 37.60
N GLN A 149 3.03 -12.65 37.77
CA GLN A 149 4.05 -13.55 38.34
C GLN A 149 5.15 -13.84 37.32
N GLU A 150 4.80 -14.18 36.09
CA GLU A 150 5.76 -14.45 35.01
C GLU A 150 6.60 -13.21 34.70
N LYS A 151 6.01 -12.01 34.71
CA LYS A 151 6.77 -10.74 34.60
C LYS A 151 7.85 -10.58 35.68
N LYS A 152 7.63 -11.11 36.90
CA LYS A 152 8.64 -11.09 37.98
C LYS A 152 9.75 -12.12 37.76
N HIS A 153 9.45 -13.21 37.05
CA HIS A 153 10.36 -14.34 36.84
C HIS A 153 11.09 -14.29 35.49
N SER A 154 10.56 -13.56 34.51
CA SER A 154 11.17 -13.37 33.19
C SER A 154 12.52 -12.68 33.34
N SER A 155 13.60 -13.44 33.12
CA SER A 155 14.94 -12.90 33.09
C SER A 155 15.04 -11.93 31.90
N MET A 156 15.75 -10.82 32.13
CA MET A 156 15.89 -9.66 31.24
C MET A 156 16.23 -10.02 29.77
N LYS A 157 16.81 -11.19 29.50
CA LYS A 157 17.22 -11.63 28.17
C LYS A 157 16.08 -12.17 27.31
N GLU A 158 15.12 -12.90 27.89
CA GLU A 158 13.97 -13.45 27.16
C GLU A 158 12.90 -12.37 26.90
N ALA A 159 12.77 -11.42 27.82
CA ALA A 159 11.91 -10.25 27.65
C ALA A 159 12.37 -9.35 26.49
N ILE A 160 13.69 -9.21 26.27
CA ILE A 160 14.23 -8.44 25.14
C ILE A 160 13.93 -9.12 23.81
N ASP A 161 14.15 -10.42 23.69
CA ASP A 161 13.86 -11.18 22.46
C ASP A 161 12.36 -11.18 22.11
N ALA A 162 11.51 -11.28 23.13
CA ALA A 162 10.07 -11.15 23.02
C ALA A 162 9.63 -9.76 22.57
N GLN A 163 10.18 -8.71 23.18
CA GLN A 163 9.86 -7.33 22.86
C GLN A 163 10.31 -6.95 21.44
N ILE A 164 11.44 -7.50 20.99
CA ILE A 164 11.89 -7.38 19.59
C ILE A 164 10.90 -8.05 18.64
N LYS A 165 10.48 -9.29 18.93
CA LYS A 165 9.48 -10.00 18.11
C LYS A 165 8.13 -9.30 18.06
N TYR A 166 7.64 -8.78 19.18
CA TYR A 166 6.39 -8.03 19.24
C TYR A 166 6.48 -6.70 18.48
N LYS A 167 7.59 -5.96 18.59
CA LYS A 167 7.81 -4.75 17.77
C LYS A 167 7.82 -5.06 16.28
N LEU A 168 8.52 -6.11 15.86
CA LEU A 168 8.54 -6.54 14.46
C LEU A 168 7.14 -6.96 13.96
N PHE A 169 6.38 -7.66 14.80
CA PHE A 169 4.99 -8.02 14.51
C PHE A 169 4.10 -6.78 14.36
N LYS A 170 4.16 -5.85 15.32
CA LYS A 170 3.36 -4.62 15.30
C LYS A 170 3.70 -3.74 14.09
N MET A 171 4.98 -3.64 13.74
CA MET A 171 5.40 -2.95 12.52
C MET A 171 4.88 -3.63 11.24
N ALA A 172 4.84 -4.96 11.19
CA ALA A 172 4.24 -5.69 10.08
C ALA A 172 2.71 -5.50 10.02
N TYR A 173 2.05 -5.50 11.17
CA TYR A 173 0.62 -5.25 11.28
C TYR A 173 0.25 -3.81 10.88
N ASP A 174 0.99 -2.81 11.34
CA ASP A 174 0.77 -1.41 10.95
C ASP A 174 1.04 -1.21 9.45
N LYS A 175 2.04 -1.91 8.88
CA LYS A 175 2.30 -1.94 7.44
C LYS A 175 1.13 -2.54 6.65
N GLU A 176 0.54 -3.64 7.13
CA GLU A 176 -0.66 -4.25 6.54
C GLU A 176 -1.92 -3.37 6.73
N LYS A 177 -2.07 -2.72 7.89
CA LYS A 177 -3.20 -1.81 8.19
C LYS A 177 -3.16 -0.55 7.33
N HIS A 178 -1.97 -0.02 7.04
CA HIS A 178 -1.81 1.07 6.09
C HIS A 178 -1.90 0.62 4.62
N SER A 179 -1.80 -0.68 4.33
CA SER A 179 -2.08 -1.26 3.00
C SER A 179 -3.57 -1.52 2.74
N ASN A 180 -4.44 -1.46 3.76
CA ASN A 180 -5.85 -1.87 3.68
C ASN A 180 -6.87 -0.73 3.83
N LYS A 181 -6.47 0.53 3.72
CA LYS A 181 -7.42 1.60 3.37
C LYS A 181 -7.67 1.53 1.87
N GLY A 182 -8.87 1.08 1.48
CA GLY A 182 -9.30 0.85 0.11
C GLY A 182 -9.18 2.07 -0.82
N GLN A 183 -7.97 2.31 -1.29
CA GLN A 183 -7.73 2.64 -2.68
C GLN A 183 -7.42 1.29 -3.34
N ASP A 184 -8.04 1.00 -4.49
CA ASP A 184 -7.53 -0.04 -5.37
C ASP A 184 -6.02 0.23 -5.51
N LEU A 185 -5.18 -0.60 -4.88
CA LEU A 185 -3.74 -0.54 -5.07
C LEU A 185 -3.53 -0.86 -6.53
N GLU A 186 -3.39 0.19 -7.35
CA GLU A 186 -3.07 0.05 -8.75
C GLU A 186 -1.82 -0.85 -8.82
N SER A 187 -2.00 -2.05 -9.35
CA SER A 187 -0.91 -2.99 -9.57
C SER A 187 -0.04 -2.40 -10.66
N PHE A 188 1.19 -2.05 -10.34
CA PHE A 188 2.13 -1.48 -11.30
C PHE A 188 2.98 -2.59 -11.94
N THR A 189 3.31 -2.43 -13.22
CA THR A 189 4.22 -3.30 -13.97
C THR A 189 5.41 -2.50 -14.49
N GLU A 190 6.46 -3.17 -14.97
CA GLU A 190 7.62 -2.48 -15.57
C GLU A 190 7.23 -1.58 -16.75
N ASN A 191 6.14 -1.90 -17.46
CA ASN A 191 5.65 -1.08 -18.58
C ASN A 191 5.12 0.29 -18.15
N ASP A 192 4.71 0.42 -16.88
CA ASP A 192 4.22 1.67 -16.29
C ASP A 192 5.36 2.62 -15.91
N ASN A 193 6.62 2.18 -16.02
CA ASN A 193 7.77 3.03 -15.77
C ASN A 193 7.88 4.16 -16.81
N MET A 194 7.65 5.38 -16.36
CA MET A 194 7.82 6.62 -17.10
C MET A 194 9.16 7.29 -16.82
N GLY A 195 9.88 6.92 -15.76
CA GLY A 195 11.18 7.50 -15.42
C GLY A 195 12.37 6.69 -15.93
N THR A 196 13.57 7.27 -15.90
CA THR A 196 14.83 6.57 -16.16
C THR A 196 15.43 6.07 -14.85
N ARG A 197 15.50 4.75 -14.68
CA ARG A 197 16.08 4.13 -13.48
C ARG A 197 17.61 4.20 -13.47
N GLN A 198 18.17 4.46 -12.29
CA GLN A 198 19.60 4.52 -11.98
C GLN A 198 19.89 3.48 -10.89
N ASP A 199 20.07 2.22 -11.29
CA ASP A 199 20.32 1.08 -10.39
C ASP A 199 21.80 0.62 -10.40
N THR A 200 22.61 1.17 -11.30
CA THR A 200 24.04 0.87 -11.41
C THR A 200 24.91 2.12 -11.42
N MET A 201 26.17 1.95 -10.98
CA MET A 201 27.16 3.02 -11.03
C MET A 201 27.42 3.51 -12.47
N ASP A 202 27.39 2.62 -13.47
CA ASP A 202 27.65 2.97 -14.86
C ASP A 202 26.57 3.90 -15.44
N GLN A 203 25.29 3.64 -15.15
CA GLN A 203 24.21 4.55 -15.53
C GLN A 203 24.40 5.91 -14.85
N ALA A 204 24.73 5.92 -13.56
CA ALA A 204 24.89 7.14 -12.80
C ALA A 204 26.07 7.98 -13.32
N VAL A 205 27.21 7.33 -13.59
CA VAL A 205 28.38 7.96 -14.19
C VAL A 205 28.05 8.55 -15.55
N THR A 206 27.33 7.80 -16.40
CA THR A 206 26.89 8.27 -17.73
C THR A 206 26.04 9.53 -17.60
N TYR A 207 25.09 9.53 -16.67
CA TYR A 207 24.25 10.69 -16.38
C TYR A 207 25.07 11.91 -15.91
N TRP A 208 25.95 11.73 -14.93
CA TRP A 208 26.78 12.82 -14.40
C TRP A 208 27.75 13.38 -15.44
N MET A 209 28.30 12.54 -16.32
CA MET A 209 29.13 12.98 -17.44
C MET A 209 28.34 13.84 -18.44
N ALA A 210 27.18 13.36 -18.88
CA ALA A 210 26.31 14.12 -19.79
C ALA A 210 25.88 15.47 -19.19
N ARG A 211 25.56 15.48 -17.89
CA ARG A 211 25.22 16.69 -17.14
C ARG A 211 26.36 17.72 -17.14
N ASN A 212 27.59 17.28 -16.90
CA ASN A 212 28.76 18.18 -16.87
C ASN A 212 29.04 18.82 -18.23
N ILE A 213 28.72 18.13 -19.33
CA ILE A 213 28.90 18.64 -20.69
C ILE A 213 27.84 19.70 -21.03
N ASN A 214 26.58 19.44 -20.69
CA ASN A 214 25.46 20.28 -21.14
C ASN A 214 25.26 21.58 -20.33
N GLN A 215 25.90 21.74 -19.16
CA GLN A 215 25.81 22.90 -18.25
C GLN A 215 24.39 23.33 -17.82
N LYS A 216 23.34 22.64 -18.28
CA LYS A 216 21.96 22.87 -17.87
C LYS A 216 21.68 22.04 -16.61
N PHE A 217 21.53 22.72 -15.48
CA PHE A 217 21.30 22.07 -14.19
C PHE A 217 19.81 21.78 -14.01
N ARG A 218 19.40 20.53 -14.22
CA ARG A 218 18.09 20.04 -13.79
C ARG A 218 18.04 19.98 -12.25
N PRO A 219 16.89 20.29 -11.63
CA PRO A 219 16.74 20.15 -10.18
C PRO A 219 16.87 18.70 -9.75
N TYR A 220 17.42 18.48 -8.55
CA TYR A 220 17.72 17.14 -8.05
C TYR A 220 17.88 17.10 -6.54
N VAL A 221 17.76 15.88 -5.99
CA VAL A 221 18.07 15.51 -4.62
C VAL A 221 19.02 14.31 -4.66
N LEU A 222 20.14 14.38 -3.93
CA LEU A 222 21.15 13.30 -3.88
C LEU A 222 21.65 13.07 -2.45
N TYR A 223 21.42 11.86 -1.92
CA TYR A 223 21.79 11.46 -0.57
C TYR A 223 22.62 10.16 -0.59
N VAL A 224 23.41 9.94 0.46
CA VAL A 224 24.20 8.73 0.66
C VAL A 224 23.64 7.94 1.85
N PHE A 225 23.48 6.64 1.69
CA PHE A 225 22.98 5.72 2.70
C PHE A 225 24.05 4.65 2.99
N ASP A 226 24.08 4.17 4.24
CA ASP A 226 24.98 3.08 4.63
C ASP A 226 24.40 1.70 4.25
N GLU A 227 23.08 1.58 4.17
CA GLU A 227 22.36 0.33 3.87
C GLU A 227 21.44 0.49 2.65
N GLU A 228 21.33 -0.58 1.86
CA GLU A 228 20.50 -0.63 0.66
C GLU A 228 19.02 -0.43 0.96
N SER A 229 18.52 -1.10 2.01
CA SER A 229 17.11 -1.05 2.41
C SER A 229 16.67 0.37 2.73
N ASN A 230 17.52 1.17 3.37
CA ASN A 230 17.20 2.54 3.72
C ASN A 230 17.08 3.44 2.47
N ALA A 231 17.97 3.28 1.50
CA ALA A 231 17.88 4.01 0.23
C ALA A 231 16.60 3.63 -0.54
N ARG A 232 16.28 2.32 -0.58
CA ARG A 232 15.10 1.79 -1.25
C ARG A 232 13.79 2.26 -0.62
N GLU A 233 13.64 2.11 0.69
CA GLU A 233 12.41 2.54 1.40
C GLU A 233 12.24 4.05 1.34
N ALA A 234 13.32 4.84 1.35
CA ALA A 234 13.23 6.28 1.19
C ALA A 234 12.67 6.69 -0.19
N LEU A 235 13.03 5.99 -1.25
CA LEU A 235 12.45 6.23 -2.58
C LEU A 235 10.97 5.83 -2.63
N LEU A 236 10.60 4.72 -1.98
CA LEU A 236 9.21 4.22 -1.96
C LEU A 236 8.26 5.06 -1.11
N GLU A 237 8.75 5.98 -0.28
CA GLU A 237 7.90 6.99 0.36
C GLU A 237 7.45 8.11 -0.58
N LEU A 238 7.98 8.16 -1.81
CA LEU A 238 7.54 9.13 -2.80
C LEU A 238 6.36 8.58 -3.59
N ASP A 239 5.26 9.33 -3.63
CA ASP A 239 4.00 8.91 -4.25
C ASP A 239 4.14 8.46 -5.71
N CYS A 240 5.16 8.93 -6.42
CA CYS A 240 5.41 8.58 -7.82
C CYS A 240 6.32 7.36 -8.02
N ILE A 241 6.89 6.77 -6.96
CA ILE A 241 7.80 5.63 -7.06
C ILE A 241 7.14 4.37 -6.47
N HIS A 242 7.10 3.32 -7.28
CA HIS A 242 6.44 2.06 -6.93
C HIS A 242 7.35 0.86 -7.20
N ILE A 243 6.92 -0.32 -6.75
CA ILE A 243 7.53 -1.60 -7.11
C ILE A 243 6.68 -2.21 -8.23
N ALA A 244 7.30 -2.53 -9.35
CA ALA A 244 6.65 -3.30 -10.40
C ALA A 244 6.41 -4.75 -9.92
N GLU A 245 5.18 -5.25 -10.03
CA GLU A 245 4.79 -6.60 -9.58
C GLU A 245 5.46 -7.71 -10.39
N ASP A 246 5.70 -7.48 -11.68
CA ASP A 246 6.24 -8.45 -12.61
C ASP A 246 7.77 -8.61 -12.52
N THR A 247 8.49 -7.54 -12.16
CA THR A 247 9.96 -7.54 -12.09
C THR A 247 10.53 -7.36 -10.68
N GLY A 248 9.76 -6.78 -9.76
CA GLY A 248 10.23 -6.35 -8.44
C GLY A 248 11.12 -5.09 -8.47
N ASN A 249 11.31 -4.47 -9.64
CA ASN A 249 12.12 -3.27 -9.78
C ASN A 249 11.36 -2.03 -9.30
N LEU A 250 12.11 -0.97 -8.97
CA LEU A 250 11.52 0.35 -8.80
C LEU A 250 11.08 0.91 -10.16
N ILE A 251 9.88 1.48 -10.21
CA ILE A 251 9.38 2.25 -11.34
C ILE A 251 9.01 3.66 -10.87
N CYS A 252 8.95 4.61 -11.81
CA CYS A 252 8.45 5.95 -11.55
C CYS A 252 7.32 6.27 -12.53
N THR A 253 6.18 6.73 -12.02
CA THR A 253 5.02 7.18 -12.84
C THR A 253 5.21 8.58 -13.41
N GLU A 254 6.30 9.25 -13.05
CA GLU A 254 6.70 10.55 -13.57
C GLU A 254 7.95 10.45 -14.47
N THR A 255 8.14 11.40 -15.38
CA THR A 255 9.32 11.43 -16.27
C THR A 255 10.57 11.98 -15.56
N LEU A 256 11.00 11.26 -14.53
CA LEU A 256 12.14 11.59 -13.68
C LEU A 256 13.29 10.61 -13.89
N ILE A 257 14.50 11.04 -13.58
CA ILE A 257 15.66 10.18 -13.35
C ILE A 257 15.69 9.84 -11.87
N PHE A 258 15.62 8.56 -11.54
CA PHE A 258 15.43 8.11 -10.16
C PHE A 258 16.16 6.80 -9.90
N GLY A 259 16.41 6.47 -8.64
CA GLY A 259 16.95 5.17 -8.24
C GLY A 259 18.05 5.27 -7.21
N TYR A 260 18.68 4.14 -6.93
CA TYR A 260 19.82 4.05 -6.05
C TYR A 260 20.85 3.05 -6.58
N TYR A 261 22.13 3.33 -6.36
CA TYR A 261 23.22 2.46 -6.80
C TYR A 261 24.31 2.34 -5.73
N ARG A 262 24.98 1.19 -5.71
CA ARG A 262 26.10 0.92 -4.81
C ARG A 262 27.38 1.55 -5.31
N ARG A 263 28.15 2.16 -4.41
CA ARG A 263 29.47 2.73 -4.64
C ARG A 263 30.59 1.75 -4.30
N ASP A 264 31.81 2.07 -4.72
CA ASP A 264 33.02 1.31 -4.42
C ASP A 264 33.34 1.23 -2.92
N ASP A 265 32.92 2.22 -2.12
CA ASP A 265 33.08 2.22 -0.66
C ASP A 265 31.98 1.42 0.08
N GLY A 266 31.10 0.76 -0.67
CA GLY A 266 30.04 -0.08 -0.15
C GLY A 266 28.76 0.66 0.26
N LYS A 267 28.77 2.00 0.26
CA LYS A 267 27.59 2.83 0.51
C LYS A 267 26.70 2.91 -0.72
N TYR A 268 25.49 3.44 -0.54
CA TYR A 268 24.50 3.63 -1.60
C TYR A 268 24.25 5.10 -1.84
N GLU A 269 24.15 5.51 -3.10
CA GLU A 269 23.67 6.84 -3.49
C GLU A 269 22.26 6.73 -4.04
N ALA A 270 21.32 7.51 -3.52
CA ALA A 270 19.96 7.62 -4.05
C ALA A 270 19.74 9.00 -4.65
N ILE A 271 19.11 9.02 -5.82
CA ILE A 271 18.86 10.23 -6.61
C ILE A 271 17.40 10.32 -7.04
N VAL A 272 16.87 11.55 -7.04
CA VAL A 272 15.67 11.94 -7.79
C VAL A 272 15.99 13.24 -8.51
N CYS A 273 15.79 13.29 -9.82
CA CYS A 273 16.21 14.41 -10.66
C CYS A 273 15.33 14.52 -11.91
N GLY A 274 15.04 15.73 -12.39
CA GLY A 274 14.34 15.89 -13.67
C GLY A 274 13.74 17.27 -13.85
N ASP A 275 13.36 17.62 -15.07
CA ASP A 275 12.67 18.88 -15.34
C ASP A 275 11.26 18.89 -14.72
N ASP A 276 10.65 17.72 -14.52
CA ASP A 276 9.33 17.53 -13.89
C ASP A 276 9.39 17.42 -12.35
N LEU A 277 10.58 17.59 -11.73
CA LEU A 277 10.72 17.55 -10.28
C LEU A 277 10.15 18.84 -9.68
N THR A 278 8.91 18.77 -9.18
CA THR A 278 8.24 19.90 -8.51
C THR A 278 8.89 20.26 -7.18
N HIS A 279 8.61 21.46 -6.66
CA HIS A 279 9.12 21.88 -5.36
C HIS A 279 8.57 20.99 -4.22
N GLU A 280 7.31 20.57 -4.32
CA GLU A 280 6.66 19.66 -3.38
C GLU A 280 7.37 18.30 -3.36
N LEU A 281 7.58 17.70 -4.53
CA LEU A 281 8.25 16.40 -4.65
C LEU A 281 9.72 16.48 -4.24
N TRP A 282 10.40 17.58 -4.58
CA TRP A 282 11.77 17.85 -4.11
C TRP A 282 11.85 17.92 -2.58
N SER A 283 10.90 18.61 -1.94
CA SER A 283 10.82 18.70 -0.47
C SER A 283 10.54 17.32 0.14
N ALA A 284 9.55 16.59 -0.40
CA ALA A 284 9.20 15.26 0.06
C ALA A 284 10.37 14.27 -0.05
N ALA A 285 11.11 14.31 -1.17
CA ALA A 285 12.33 13.50 -1.36
C ALA A 285 13.39 13.81 -0.30
N LYS A 286 13.62 15.08 0.04
CA LYS A 286 14.58 15.45 1.09
C LYS A 286 14.17 14.97 2.47
N ASP A 287 12.89 15.14 2.81
CA ASP A 287 12.36 14.75 4.11
C ASP A 287 12.39 13.23 4.27
N SER A 288 11.96 12.49 3.25
CA SER A 288 12.05 11.02 3.21
C SER A 288 13.51 10.55 3.31
N PHE A 289 14.41 11.08 2.48
CA PHE A 289 15.81 10.64 2.47
C PHE A 289 16.49 10.89 3.82
N ALA A 290 16.20 12.03 4.47
CA ALA A 290 16.70 12.32 5.81
C ALA A 290 16.09 11.40 6.89
N LYS A 291 14.77 11.13 6.81
CA LYS A 291 14.04 10.25 7.73
C LYS A 291 14.60 8.82 7.75
N HIS A 292 15.04 8.32 6.60
CA HIS A 292 15.67 7.00 6.44
C HIS A 292 17.19 7.00 6.68
N GLY A 293 17.72 8.01 7.38
CA GLY A 293 19.13 8.05 7.78
C GLY A 293 20.11 8.41 6.64
N GLY A 294 19.59 8.87 5.51
CA GLY A 294 20.42 9.36 4.40
C GLY A 294 21.17 10.63 4.79
N GLN A 295 22.45 10.69 4.40
CA GLN A 295 23.29 11.87 4.54
C GLN A 295 23.25 12.68 3.24
N ARG A 296 22.79 13.92 3.32
CA ARG A 296 22.73 14.83 2.17
C ARG A 296 24.12 14.99 1.55
N LYS A 297 24.24 14.66 0.26
CA LYS A 297 25.45 14.88 -0.53
C LYS A 297 25.35 16.20 -1.28
N ASN A 298 24.26 16.38 -2.03
CA ASN A 298 23.99 17.59 -2.79
C ASN A 298 22.51 17.64 -3.22
N ASP A 299 22.03 18.81 -3.60
CA ASP A 299 20.68 19.05 -4.11
C ASP A 299 20.65 20.40 -4.84
N GLN A 300 19.71 20.51 -5.77
CA GLN A 300 19.36 21.76 -6.43
C GLN A 300 17.85 21.86 -6.40
N GLU A 301 17.35 22.88 -5.70
CA GLU A 301 15.92 23.21 -5.65
C GLU A 301 15.43 23.59 -7.05
N PRO A 302 14.25 23.11 -7.47
CA PRO A 302 13.59 23.60 -8.69
C PRO A 302 13.31 25.10 -8.57
N GLU A 303 13.36 25.81 -9.70
CA GLU A 303 12.89 27.19 -9.72
C GLU A 303 11.43 27.22 -9.26
N LYS A 304 11.12 28.14 -8.33
CA LYS A 304 9.75 28.40 -7.90
C LYS A 304 9.01 29.07 -9.05
N HIS A 305 8.62 28.27 -10.03
CA HIS A 305 7.55 28.67 -10.92
C HIS A 305 6.28 28.58 -10.10
N ASP A 306 5.60 29.71 -9.89
CA ASP A 306 4.17 29.70 -9.55
C ASP A 306 3.56 28.65 -10.45
N SER A 307 3.00 27.59 -9.85
CA SER A 307 2.47 26.41 -10.53
C SER A 307 1.69 26.85 -11.76
N ALA A 308 2.42 26.99 -12.85
CA ALA A 308 1.90 27.57 -14.06
C ALA A 308 1.04 26.45 -14.55
N THR A 309 -0.27 26.64 -14.33
CA THR A 309 -1.37 25.85 -14.87
C THR A 309 -0.80 24.96 -15.95
N LEU A 310 -0.64 23.67 -15.63
CA LEU A 310 -0.58 22.64 -16.64
C LEU A 310 -1.82 22.91 -17.48
N ASP A 311 -1.65 23.72 -18.52
CA ASP A 311 -2.69 24.06 -19.45
C ASP A 311 -3.12 22.68 -19.90
N THR A 312 -4.32 22.28 -19.51
CA THR A 312 -4.99 21.07 -19.94
C THR A 312 -5.28 21.24 -21.43
N LYS A 313 -4.23 21.40 -22.24
CA LYS A 313 -4.25 21.10 -23.65
C LYS A 313 -4.66 19.64 -23.69
N LYS A 314 -5.80 19.44 -24.34
CA LYS A 314 -6.40 18.13 -24.53
C LYS A 314 -5.31 17.19 -25.05
N VAL A 315 -4.92 16.22 -24.23
CA VAL A 315 -3.88 15.25 -24.59
C VAL A 315 -4.42 14.43 -25.76
N GLU A 316 -3.78 14.54 -26.92
CA GLU A 316 -4.25 13.92 -28.16
C GLU A 316 -3.15 13.00 -28.70
N PRO A 317 -2.96 11.80 -28.09
CA PRO A 317 -1.90 10.87 -28.50
C PRO A 317 -2.06 10.43 -29.97
N ASP A 318 -3.30 10.43 -30.49
CA ASP A 318 -3.63 10.12 -31.88
C ASP A 318 -3.06 11.12 -32.91
N LYS A 319 -2.57 12.28 -32.45
CA LYS A 319 -1.92 13.28 -33.32
C LYS A 319 -0.42 13.04 -33.51
N VAL A 320 0.15 12.02 -32.87
CA VAL A 320 1.55 11.64 -33.07
C VAL A 320 1.68 10.84 -34.37
N THR A 321 2.44 11.37 -35.33
CA THR A 321 2.58 10.78 -36.66
C THR A 321 3.97 10.19 -36.86
N PHE A 322 4.05 8.98 -37.42
CA PHE A 322 5.31 8.37 -37.80
C PHE A 322 6.00 9.18 -38.91
N VAL A 323 7.31 9.39 -38.75
CA VAL A 323 8.14 10.14 -39.70
C VAL A 323 9.09 9.19 -40.43
N ARG A 324 9.90 8.42 -39.69
CA ARG A 324 10.94 7.55 -40.26
C ARG A 324 11.44 6.51 -39.26
N GLU A 325 12.02 5.43 -39.78
CA GLU A 325 12.81 4.46 -39.02
C GLU A 325 14.21 4.38 -39.64
N TYR A 326 15.25 4.31 -38.81
CA TYR A 326 16.60 4.04 -39.28
C TYR A 326 17.41 3.25 -38.26
N THR A 327 18.44 2.56 -38.75
CA THR A 327 19.42 1.85 -37.94
C THR A 327 20.71 2.65 -37.87
N GLN A 328 21.24 2.84 -36.67
CA GLN A 328 22.52 3.49 -36.43
C GLN A 328 23.44 2.51 -35.70
N GLN A 329 24.67 2.37 -36.19
CA GLN A 329 25.68 1.55 -35.54
C GLN A 329 26.17 2.27 -34.28
N VAL A 330 25.97 1.65 -33.11
CA VAL A 330 26.44 2.13 -31.82
C VAL A 330 27.38 1.07 -31.25
N LEU A 331 28.69 1.37 -31.27
CA LEU A 331 29.75 0.41 -30.95
C LEU A 331 29.67 -0.84 -31.86
N GLU A 332 29.56 -2.03 -31.28
CA GLU A 332 29.48 -3.31 -32.00
C GLU A 332 28.05 -3.74 -32.34
N ASN A 333 27.03 -2.95 -31.98
CA ASN A 333 25.63 -3.32 -32.16
C ASN A 333 24.85 -2.28 -32.98
N ASP A 334 23.74 -2.74 -33.56
CA ASP A 334 22.81 -1.91 -34.32
C ASP A 334 21.68 -1.40 -33.41
N ALA A 335 21.55 -0.08 -33.32
CA ALA A 335 20.44 0.58 -32.63
C ALA A 335 19.36 1.01 -33.62
N ILE A 336 18.10 0.68 -33.34
CA ILE A 336 16.95 1.04 -34.18
C ILE A 336 16.24 2.25 -33.58
N TYR A 337 16.07 3.30 -34.39
CA TYR A 337 15.36 4.51 -34.00
C TYR A 337 14.07 4.64 -34.82
N ARG A 338 12.92 4.69 -34.15
CA ARG A 338 11.63 5.07 -34.74
C ARG A 338 11.29 6.50 -34.36
N ILE A 339 11.29 7.39 -35.35
CA ILE A 339 11.02 8.81 -35.18
C ILE A 339 9.57 9.12 -35.52
N TYR A 340 8.92 9.82 -34.61
CA TYR A 340 7.57 10.34 -34.70
C TYR A 340 7.60 11.86 -34.49
N LYS A 341 6.50 12.52 -34.85
CA LYS A 341 6.30 13.95 -34.61
C LYS A 341 5.00 14.17 -33.86
N GLY A 342 5.06 14.92 -32.76
CA GLY A 342 3.93 15.26 -31.92
C GLY A 342 3.66 16.78 -31.89
N PRO A 343 2.44 17.20 -31.50
CA PRO A 343 2.09 18.61 -31.41
C PRO A 343 2.68 19.31 -30.17
N ASP A 344 2.85 18.56 -29.07
CA ASP A 344 3.32 19.06 -27.78
C ASP A 344 3.91 17.92 -26.91
N ALA A 345 4.59 18.30 -25.83
CA ALA A 345 5.18 17.39 -24.85
C ALA A 345 4.18 16.41 -24.22
N ALA A 346 2.95 16.85 -23.92
CA ALA A 346 1.96 16.01 -23.24
C ALA A 346 1.49 14.87 -24.16
N SER A 347 1.20 15.19 -25.42
CA SER A 347 0.82 14.22 -26.44
C SER A 347 1.97 13.25 -26.75
N ALA A 348 3.21 13.72 -26.74
CA ALA A 348 4.39 12.87 -26.89
C ALA A 348 4.55 11.87 -25.73
N LYS A 349 4.49 12.33 -24.48
CA LYS A 349 4.57 11.45 -23.30
C LYS A 349 3.45 10.41 -23.28
N ALA A 350 2.20 10.82 -23.55
CA ALA A 350 1.07 9.91 -23.62
C ALA A 350 1.24 8.84 -24.71
N PHE A 351 1.72 9.23 -25.89
CA PHE A 351 2.04 8.27 -26.96
C PHE A 351 3.13 7.29 -26.54
N LEU A 352 4.21 7.76 -25.93
CA LEU A 352 5.31 6.92 -25.45
C LEU A 352 4.86 5.96 -24.32
N GLN A 353 3.92 6.39 -23.47
CA GLN A 353 3.33 5.55 -22.43
C GLN A 353 2.56 4.37 -23.04
N GLN A 354 1.77 4.62 -24.10
CA GLN A 354 1.00 3.58 -24.81
C GLN A 354 1.87 2.65 -25.68
N ASN A 355 3.14 2.98 -25.89
CA ASN A 355 4.05 2.22 -26.76
C ASN A 355 5.31 1.79 -25.98
N PRO A 356 5.21 0.81 -25.06
CA PRO A 356 6.34 0.35 -24.28
C PRO A 356 7.42 -0.31 -25.16
N VAL A 357 8.68 -0.11 -24.77
CA VAL A 357 9.84 -0.72 -25.42
C VAL A 357 10.37 -1.85 -24.54
N THR A 358 10.33 -3.07 -25.06
CA THR A 358 10.82 -4.27 -24.35
C THR A 358 12.13 -4.81 -24.93
N ARG A 359 12.66 -4.16 -25.98
CA ARG A 359 13.84 -4.60 -26.73
C ARG A 359 15.02 -3.66 -26.50
N LYS A 360 16.19 -4.23 -26.16
CA LYS A 360 17.45 -3.48 -26.08
C LYS A 360 17.82 -2.84 -27.41
N LEU A 361 18.42 -1.65 -27.37
CA LEU A 361 18.87 -0.87 -28.53
C LEU A 361 17.74 -0.56 -29.51
N TYR A 362 16.53 -0.36 -29.00
CA TYR A 362 15.38 0.10 -29.76
C TYR A 362 14.85 1.36 -29.08
N TYR A 363 14.67 2.42 -29.86
CA TYR A 363 14.33 3.75 -29.36
C TYR A 363 13.12 4.29 -30.11
N ILE A 364 12.14 4.77 -29.37
CA ILE A 364 11.02 5.56 -29.91
C ILE A 364 11.30 7.02 -29.58
N VAL A 365 11.35 7.89 -30.59
CA VAL A 365 11.59 9.33 -30.42
C VAL A 365 10.38 10.09 -30.96
N VAL A 366 9.85 11.01 -30.17
CA VAL A 366 8.77 11.93 -30.58
C VAL A 366 9.33 13.35 -30.57
N GLU A 367 9.48 13.93 -31.75
CA GLU A 367 9.91 15.32 -31.94
C GLU A 367 8.73 16.27 -31.67
N THR A 368 8.91 17.23 -30.76
CA THR A 368 7.92 18.26 -30.41
C THR A 368 8.56 19.66 -30.46
N PRO A 369 7.78 20.75 -30.53
CA PRO A 369 8.32 22.11 -30.41
C PRO A 369 9.11 22.36 -29.11
N GLU A 370 8.78 21.65 -28.04
CA GLU A 370 9.40 21.77 -26.71
C GLU A 370 10.66 20.89 -26.53
N GLY A 371 10.98 20.04 -27.52
CA GLY A 371 12.13 19.14 -27.53
C GLY A 371 11.77 17.71 -27.95
N ASN A 372 12.76 16.81 -27.90
CA ASN A 372 12.57 15.41 -28.24
C ASN A 372 12.29 14.60 -26.97
N TYR A 373 11.21 13.82 -27.00
CA TYR A 373 10.87 12.88 -25.94
C TYR A 373 11.12 11.48 -26.46
N CYS A 374 11.86 10.69 -25.70
CA CYS A 374 12.33 9.38 -26.10
C CYS A 374 11.81 8.32 -25.13
N ARG A 375 11.62 7.10 -25.62
CA ARG A 375 11.43 5.91 -24.80
C ARG A 375 12.38 4.81 -25.25
N ASP A 376 13.04 4.21 -24.28
CA ASP A 376 13.80 2.97 -24.43
C ASP A 376 13.35 1.95 -23.38
N ILE A 377 14.16 0.92 -23.16
CA ILE A 377 13.88 -0.15 -22.20
C ILE A 377 13.86 0.34 -20.75
N ASP A 378 14.54 1.46 -20.45
CA ASP A 378 14.71 1.97 -19.09
C ASP A 378 13.64 3.02 -18.73
N GLY A 379 12.87 3.51 -19.71
CA GLY A 379 11.71 4.37 -19.50
C GLY A 379 11.62 5.55 -20.47
N ILE A 380 10.86 6.58 -20.11
CA ILE A 380 10.71 7.80 -20.90
C ILE A 380 11.73 8.84 -20.43
N TYR A 381 12.37 9.55 -21.37
CA TYR A 381 13.33 10.61 -21.06
C TYR A 381 13.27 11.74 -22.10
N LYS A 382 13.85 12.88 -21.73
CA LYS A 382 14.02 14.03 -22.62
C LYS A 382 15.48 14.16 -23.04
N GLU A 383 15.72 14.13 -24.36
CA GLU A 383 17.05 14.23 -24.99
C GLU A 383 17.77 15.56 -24.67
#